data_AF-A0A026W355-F1
#
_entry.id   AF-A0A026W355-F1
#
_cell.length_a   1.000
_cell.length_b   1.000
_cell.length_c   1.000
_cell.angle_alpha   90.00
_cell.angle_beta   90.00
_cell.angle_gamma   90.00
#
_symmetry.space_group_name_H-M   'P 1'
#
loop_
_entity.id
_entity.type
_entity.pdbx_description
1 polymer ?
#
loop_
_entity_poly.entity_id
_entity_poly.type
_entity_poly.pdbx_seq_one_letter_code
_entity_poly.pdbx_strand_id
1 'polypeptide(L)'
;SFIVQGFGNVGLHSMRYLHRAGTACIGMIEHDGSIYNSEGIDPKELEEYRIENGTIVGFSGAKPYEGENLIYEPCDIFIPAAIEKVIHKDNAGRIQAKIIAEVANGPTTPVADKILIDRNILVIPDLYINAGSITVSFFEWLKNLNHVSYGQILERRFGRVDGRIPVTPSEAFQKRISGASEKDIVHSGLDYTMERSARAIMKTAALLAGEVIHIVKCVPVEVKIFRTTECYNQLSVVRDNQTYFVTPQTHVLLKQGTQISCNLLAPTMYLLGDSWYKLAPRPVDTLPPVTMKPLTKPTWKYISPGSLVTSGIYTDQDLETLPDHIMFPAERPAVLNTVARGVMGRPTIIHGGSIANLLDETSIEKIAISTWEKFWNKFLSFGNLSAGCIAIYLLVKVAKLVLDTIVHGYALHTVYGWSLYLFGAIWGFSHVAVITFGTEKACTVR
;
A
#
# COMPACT_ATOMS: atom_id res chain seq x y z
N SER A 1 -6.11 -31.11 23.86
CA SER A 1 -6.01 -31.94 22.64
C SER A 1 -6.94 -31.39 21.57
N PHE A 2 -6.68 -31.69 20.29
CA PHE A 2 -7.57 -31.26 19.20
C PHE A 2 -7.79 -32.35 18.16
N ILE A 3 -8.91 -32.23 17.44
CA ILE A 3 -9.28 -33.09 16.30
C ILE A 3 -9.53 -32.19 15.09
N VAL A 4 -8.99 -32.58 13.92
CA VAL A 4 -9.17 -31.83 12.67
C VAL A 4 -9.94 -32.68 11.67
N GLN A 5 -10.88 -32.04 10.98
CA GLN A 5 -11.59 -32.64 9.86
C GLN A 5 -11.15 -31.99 8.55
N GLY A 6 -10.48 -32.76 7.71
CA GLY A 6 -9.81 -32.33 6.49
C GLY A 6 -8.30 -32.19 6.70
N PHE A 7 -7.52 -32.84 5.85
CA PHE A 7 -6.05 -32.76 5.81
C PHE A 7 -5.56 -32.09 4.52
N GLY A 8 -6.35 -31.14 4.00
CA GLY A 8 -5.93 -30.22 2.94
C GLY A 8 -5.03 -29.10 3.46
N ASN A 9 -4.78 -28.09 2.62
CA ASN A 9 -3.91 -26.95 2.97
C ASN A 9 -4.23 -26.34 4.33
N VAL A 10 -5.51 -26.04 4.59
CA VAL A 10 -5.90 -25.34 5.83
C VAL A 10 -5.82 -26.26 7.04
N GLY A 11 -6.26 -27.52 6.91
CA GLY A 11 -6.21 -28.50 7.99
C GLY A 11 -4.78 -28.89 8.38
N LEU A 12 -3.92 -29.20 7.41
CA LEU A 12 -2.50 -29.50 7.61
C LEU A 12 -1.78 -28.35 8.31
N HIS A 13 -1.92 -27.10 7.81
CA HIS A 13 -1.25 -25.97 8.43
C HIS A 13 -1.81 -25.65 9.82
N SER A 14 -3.12 -25.80 10.04
CA SER A 14 -3.73 -25.67 11.38
C SER A 14 -3.13 -26.67 12.36
N MET A 15 -3.03 -27.94 11.96
CA MET A 15 -2.41 -29.00 12.76
C MET A 15 -0.94 -28.67 13.08
N ARG A 16 -0.16 -28.22 12.09
CA ARG A 16 1.27 -27.86 12.26
C ARG A 16 1.47 -26.72 13.25
N TYR A 17 0.67 -25.65 13.17
CA TYR A 17 0.82 -24.49 14.06
C TYR A 17 0.34 -24.79 15.48
N LEU A 18 -0.76 -25.54 15.65
CA LEU A 18 -1.22 -25.95 16.98
C LEU A 18 -0.28 -26.95 17.65
N HIS A 19 0.28 -27.89 16.88
CA HIS A 19 1.31 -28.80 17.35
C HIS A 19 2.56 -28.05 17.82
N ARG A 20 3.03 -27.07 17.03
CA ARG A 20 4.16 -26.21 17.40
C ARG A 20 3.89 -25.38 18.67
N ALA A 21 2.64 -25.01 18.91
CA ALA A 21 2.22 -24.32 20.13
C ALA A 21 2.12 -25.26 21.36
N GLY A 22 2.38 -26.57 21.21
CA GLY A 22 2.38 -27.55 22.29
C GLY A 22 1.07 -28.30 22.47
N THR A 23 0.13 -28.21 21.52
CA THR A 23 -1.13 -28.96 21.59
C THR A 23 -1.02 -30.27 20.83
N ALA A 24 -1.48 -31.39 21.40
CA ALA A 24 -1.50 -32.68 20.70
C ALA A 24 -2.72 -32.82 19.79
N CYS A 25 -2.48 -33.17 18.51
CA CYS A 25 -3.51 -33.60 17.56
C CYS A 25 -3.85 -35.06 17.85
N ILE A 26 -5.05 -35.36 18.34
CA ILE A 26 -5.42 -36.73 18.71
C ILE A 26 -6.22 -37.45 17.62
N GLY A 27 -6.67 -36.72 16.61
CA GLY A 27 -7.54 -37.30 15.58
C GLY A 27 -7.57 -36.50 14.29
N MET A 28 -7.60 -37.22 13.17
CA MET A 28 -7.73 -36.66 11.83
C MET A 28 -8.86 -37.37 11.08
N ILE A 29 -9.74 -36.59 10.47
CA ILE A 29 -10.89 -37.07 9.69
C ILE A 29 -10.68 -36.69 8.23
N GLU A 30 -10.71 -37.65 7.32
CA GLU A 30 -10.72 -37.45 5.87
C GLU A 30 -11.90 -38.19 5.23
N HIS A 31 -12.08 -37.99 3.93
CA HIS A 31 -13.17 -38.61 3.16
C HIS A 31 -13.04 -40.14 3.04
N ASP A 32 -11.82 -40.67 3.09
CA ASP A 32 -11.48 -42.09 2.95
C ASP A 32 -11.38 -42.83 4.30
N GLY A 33 -11.30 -42.10 5.40
CA GLY A 33 -11.30 -42.67 6.75
C GLY A 33 -10.87 -41.70 7.83
N SER A 34 -10.90 -42.16 9.08
CA SER A 34 -10.43 -41.39 10.24
C SER A 34 -9.36 -42.15 10.99
N ILE A 35 -8.36 -41.43 11.51
CA ILE A 35 -7.29 -41.97 12.33
C ILE A 35 -7.28 -41.31 13.70
N TYR A 36 -6.93 -42.07 14.72
CA TYR A 36 -6.94 -41.65 16.12
C TYR A 36 -5.68 -42.12 16.85
N ASN A 37 -5.10 -41.21 17.64
CA ASN A 37 -4.04 -41.53 18.59
C ASN A 37 -4.14 -40.61 19.82
N SER A 38 -4.43 -41.19 20.99
CA SER A 38 -4.51 -40.45 22.26
C SER A 38 -3.20 -39.80 22.69
N GLU A 39 -2.05 -40.33 22.25
CA GLU A 39 -0.72 -39.78 22.56
C GLU A 39 -0.34 -38.60 21.65
N GLY A 40 -1.08 -38.42 20.55
CA GLY A 40 -0.83 -37.39 19.56
C GLY A 40 -0.32 -37.94 18.22
N ILE A 41 -0.58 -37.18 17.17
CA ILE A 41 -0.16 -37.47 15.80
C ILE A 41 0.82 -36.38 15.37
N ASP A 42 2.04 -36.76 14.96
CA ASP A 42 3.00 -35.79 14.44
C ASP A 42 2.58 -35.34 13.03
N PRO A 43 2.44 -34.02 12.80
CA PRO A 43 1.95 -33.50 11.53
C PRO A 43 2.94 -33.72 10.37
N LYS A 44 4.24 -33.77 10.64
CA LYS A 44 5.27 -33.93 9.60
C LYS A 44 5.30 -35.37 9.11
N GLU A 45 5.29 -36.34 10.03
CA GLU A 45 5.25 -37.77 9.67
C GLU A 45 3.97 -38.12 8.90
N LEU A 46 2.83 -37.54 9.30
CA LEU A 46 1.56 -37.75 8.60
C LEU A 46 1.55 -37.10 7.21
N GLU A 47 2.15 -35.90 7.06
CA GLU A 47 2.30 -35.22 5.77
C GLU A 47 3.15 -36.05 4.80
N GLU A 48 4.29 -36.56 5.26
CA GLU A 48 5.18 -37.44 4.49
C GLU A 48 4.44 -38.72 4.05
N TYR A 49 3.73 -39.39 4.96
CA TYR A 49 2.94 -40.58 4.64
C TYR A 49 1.85 -40.30 3.59
N ARG A 50 1.13 -39.17 3.72
CA ARG A 50 0.08 -38.78 2.76
C ARG A 50 0.66 -38.47 1.38
N ILE A 51 1.85 -37.90 1.29
CA ILE A 51 2.54 -37.64 0.02
C ILE A 51 2.92 -38.95 -0.67
N GLU A 52 3.37 -39.95 0.08
CA GLU A 52 3.79 -41.25 -0.46
C GLU A 52 2.61 -42.15 -0.87
N ASN A 53 1.58 -42.24 -0.02
CA ASN A 53 0.49 -43.21 -0.19
C ASN A 53 -0.80 -42.59 -0.75
N GLY A 54 -0.91 -41.26 -0.79
CA GLY A 54 -2.12 -40.58 -1.22
C GLY A 54 -3.30 -40.72 -0.25
N THR A 55 -3.13 -41.35 0.92
CA THR A 55 -4.13 -41.52 1.99
C THR A 55 -3.52 -41.25 3.37
N ILE A 56 -4.34 -40.87 4.36
CA ILE A 56 -3.93 -40.87 5.77
C ILE A 56 -4.25 -42.21 6.47
N VAL A 57 -5.08 -43.05 5.85
CA VAL A 57 -5.49 -44.34 6.39
C VAL A 57 -4.34 -45.32 6.28
N GLY A 58 -4.00 -46.01 7.37
CA GLY A 58 -2.88 -46.94 7.44
C GLY A 58 -1.56 -46.29 7.91
N PHE A 59 -1.58 -45.02 8.31
CA PHE A 59 -0.45 -44.37 8.95
C PHE A 59 -0.04 -45.10 10.24
N SER A 60 1.22 -45.50 10.36
CA SER A 60 1.71 -46.33 11.48
C SER A 60 1.64 -45.63 12.85
N GLY A 61 1.70 -44.30 12.87
CA GLY A 61 1.62 -43.49 14.09
C GLY A 61 0.21 -43.25 14.61
N ALA A 62 -0.82 -43.84 14.00
CA ALA A 62 -2.20 -43.76 14.48
C ALA A 62 -2.98 -45.05 14.17
N LYS A 63 -4.07 -45.28 14.90
CA LYS A 63 -4.96 -46.41 14.63
C LYS A 63 -6.13 -45.93 13.78
N PRO A 64 -6.65 -46.76 12.84
CA PRO A 64 -7.92 -46.47 12.21
C PRO A 64 -9.00 -46.36 13.29
N TYR A 65 -9.86 -45.36 13.19
CA TYR A 65 -10.94 -45.16 14.14
C TYR A 65 -12.13 -46.05 13.77
N GLU A 66 -12.55 -46.91 14.70
CA GLU A 66 -13.64 -47.90 14.49
C GLU A 66 -14.99 -47.45 15.09
N GLY A 67 -15.04 -46.29 15.74
CA GLY A 67 -16.28 -45.73 16.28
C GLY A 67 -17.20 -45.14 15.21
N GLU A 68 -18.38 -44.65 15.62
CA GLU A 68 -19.38 -44.10 14.69
C GLU A 68 -18.84 -42.91 13.89
N ASN A 69 -18.29 -41.91 14.57
CA ASN A 69 -17.64 -40.76 13.94
C ASN A 69 -16.71 -40.08 14.95
N LEU A 70 -15.47 -39.84 14.53
CA LEU A 70 -14.43 -39.23 15.36
C LEU A 70 -14.79 -37.80 15.83
N ILE A 71 -15.75 -37.13 15.18
CA ILE A 71 -16.27 -35.82 15.63
C ILE A 71 -16.90 -35.86 17.04
N TYR A 72 -17.35 -37.03 17.50
CA TYR A 72 -17.96 -37.20 18.83
C TYR A 72 -16.96 -37.49 19.93
N GLU A 73 -15.70 -37.71 19.58
CA GLU A 73 -14.67 -38.07 20.54
C GLU A 73 -14.30 -36.87 21.43
N PRO A 74 -14.06 -37.07 22.74
CA PRO A 74 -13.67 -35.98 23.64
C PRO A 74 -12.38 -35.30 23.19
N CYS A 75 -12.45 -34.00 22.93
CA CYS A 75 -11.30 -33.15 22.65
C CYS A 75 -11.52 -31.75 23.22
N ASP A 76 -10.48 -30.94 23.33
CA ASP A 76 -10.66 -29.54 23.76
C ASP A 76 -11.09 -28.66 22.58
N ILE A 77 -10.50 -28.89 21.40
CA ILE A 77 -10.74 -28.09 20.20
C ILE A 77 -11.11 -29.01 19.03
N PHE A 78 -12.25 -28.76 18.40
CA PHE A 78 -12.61 -29.38 17.13
C PHE A 78 -12.47 -28.38 15.98
N ILE A 79 -11.82 -28.80 14.88
CA ILE A 79 -11.46 -27.95 13.75
C ILE A 79 -12.07 -28.50 12.46
N PRO A 80 -13.28 -28.09 12.07
CA PRO A 80 -13.83 -28.40 10.75
C PRO A 80 -13.08 -27.58 9.68
N ALA A 81 -12.39 -28.27 8.78
CA ALA A 81 -11.50 -27.70 7.77
C ALA A 81 -11.67 -28.34 6.37
N ALA A 82 -12.77 -29.07 6.13
CA ALA A 82 -13.04 -29.73 4.84
C ALA A 82 -14.18 -29.08 4.04
N ILE A 83 -15.44 -29.27 4.48
CA ILE A 83 -16.65 -28.87 3.76
C ILE A 83 -17.62 -28.09 4.66
N GLU A 84 -18.65 -27.51 4.06
CA GLU A 84 -19.73 -26.83 4.76
C GLU A 84 -20.69 -27.80 5.46
N LYS A 85 -21.46 -27.29 6.44
CA LYS A 85 -22.57 -27.99 7.12
C LYS A 85 -22.21 -29.35 7.76
N VAL A 86 -20.94 -29.55 8.10
CA VAL A 86 -20.44 -30.69 8.87
C VAL A 86 -21.15 -30.79 10.22
N ILE A 87 -21.43 -29.65 10.85
CA ILE A 87 -22.13 -29.57 12.13
C ILE A 87 -23.59 -29.14 11.87
N HIS A 88 -24.51 -30.07 12.08
CA HIS A 88 -25.95 -29.92 11.85
C HIS A 88 -26.76 -30.32 13.09
N LYS A 89 -28.08 -30.11 13.02
CA LYS A 89 -29.01 -30.31 14.14
C LYS A 89 -28.85 -31.67 14.83
N ASP A 90 -28.62 -32.72 14.06
CA ASP A 90 -28.64 -34.11 14.55
C ASP A 90 -27.32 -34.55 15.17
N ASN A 91 -26.22 -33.84 14.92
CA ASN A 91 -24.90 -34.19 15.46
C ASN A 91 -24.36 -33.19 16.49
N ALA A 92 -24.81 -31.93 16.46
CA ALA A 92 -24.34 -30.86 17.34
C ALA A 92 -24.51 -31.18 18.83
N GLY A 93 -25.53 -31.95 19.22
CA GLY A 93 -25.76 -32.38 20.60
C GLY A 93 -24.77 -33.43 21.13
N ARG A 94 -24.05 -34.12 20.24
CA ARG A 94 -23.11 -35.21 20.58
C ARG A 94 -21.66 -34.76 20.60
N ILE A 95 -21.34 -33.60 20.02
CA ILE A 95 -19.98 -33.05 20.02
C ILE A 95 -19.55 -32.75 21.45
N GLN A 96 -18.35 -33.20 21.83
CA GLN A 96 -17.80 -33.05 23.18
C GLN A 96 -16.71 -31.98 23.29
N ALA A 97 -16.38 -31.32 22.17
CA ALA A 97 -15.41 -30.24 22.13
C ALA A 97 -15.85 -29.02 22.95
N LYS A 98 -14.89 -28.32 23.58
CA LYS A 98 -15.14 -27.06 24.30
C LYS A 98 -15.06 -25.85 23.37
N ILE A 99 -14.24 -25.96 22.33
CA ILE A 99 -14.02 -24.92 21.32
C ILE A 99 -14.23 -25.54 19.94
N ILE A 100 -14.97 -24.86 19.07
CA ILE A 100 -15.06 -25.16 17.65
C ILE A 100 -14.40 -24.02 16.89
N ALA A 101 -13.37 -24.34 16.10
CA ALA A 101 -12.65 -23.37 15.27
C ALA A 101 -13.05 -23.57 13.82
N GLU A 102 -13.95 -22.72 13.30
CA GLU A 102 -14.54 -22.86 11.97
C GLU A 102 -13.59 -22.48 10.84
N VAL A 103 -12.64 -23.36 10.54
CA VAL A 103 -11.61 -23.07 9.54
C VAL A 103 -12.14 -23.22 8.11
N ALA A 104 -13.09 -24.13 7.89
CA ALA A 104 -13.87 -24.19 6.65
C ALA A 104 -14.87 -23.03 6.55
N ASN A 105 -15.42 -22.80 5.35
CA ASN A 105 -16.49 -21.82 5.15
C ASN A 105 -17.85 -22.45 5.48
N GLY A 106 -18.59 -21.88 6.42
CA GLY A 106 -19.91 -22.34 6.85
C GLY A 106 -20.00 -23.80 7.32
N PRO A 107 -19.07 -24.32 8.16
CA PRO A 107 -19.13 -25.71 8.61
C PRO A 107 -20.30 -25.98 9.56
N THR A 108 -20.84 -24.97 10.21
CA THR A 108 -21.95 -25.10 11.17
C THR A 108 -23.24 -24.51 10.62
N THR A 109 -24.34 -25.25 10.75
CA THR A 109 -25.67 -24.73 10.41
C THR A 109 -26.22 -23.79 11.49
N PRO A 110 -27.08 -22.81 11.17
CA PRO A 110 -27.64 -21.89 12.17
C PRO A 110 -28.43 -22.58 13.30
N VAL A 111 -28.98 -23.77 13.03
CA VAL A 111 -29.68 -24.57 14.05
C VAL A 111 -28.69 -25.26 14.98
N ALA A 112 -27.58 -25.78 14.44
CA ALA A 112 -26.51 -26.36 15.24
C ALA A 112 -25.83 -25.32 16.12
N ASP A 113 -25.58 -24.11 15.59
CA ASP A 113 -24.94 -23.02 16.33
C ASP A 113 -25.69 -22.70 17.63
N LYS A 114 -27.03 -22.61 17.57
CA LYS A 114 -27.87 -22.45 18.77
C LYS A 114 -27.67 -23.57 19.80
N ILE A 115 -27.63 -24.82 19.34
CA ILE A 115 -27.42 -25.98 20.22
C ILE A 115 -26.04 -25.91 20.88
N LEU A 116 -25.01 -25.48 20.16
CA LEU A 116 -23.65 -25.34 20.68
C LEU A 116 -23.56 -24.20 21.71
N ILE A 117 -24.19 -23.06 21.44
CA ILE A 117 -24.29 -21.92 22.37
C ILE A 117 -25.02 -22.32 23.66
N ASP A 118 -26.17 -23.00 23.55
CA ASP A 118 -26.94 -23.47 24.71
C ASP A 118 -26.14 -24.47 25.56
N ARG A 119 -25.18 -25.19 24.95
CA ARG A 119 -24.25 -26.10 25.61
C ARG A 119 -22.97 -25.44 26.09
N ASN A 120 -22.86 -24.12 25.98
CA ASN A 120 -21.71 -23.32 26.39
C ASN A 120 -20.40 -23.73 25.68
N ILE A 121 -20.50 -24.13 24.41
CA ILE A 121 -19.36 -24.41 23.54
C ILE A 121 -19.00 -23.12 22.80
N LEU A 122 -17.72 -22.74 22.85
CA LEU A 122 -17.24 -21.55 22.15
C LEU A 122 -17.04 -21.85 20.67
N VAL A 123 -17.87 -21.25 19.82
CA VAL A 123 -17.69 -21.29 18.36
C VAL A 123 -16.92 -20.04 17.93
N ILE A 124 -15.73 -20.23 17.36
CA ILE A 124 -14.96 -19.15 16.72
C ILE A 124 -15.38 -19.11 15.24
N PRO A 125 -16.03 -18.03 14.79
CA PRO A 125 -16.72 -18.00 13.51
C PRO A 125 -15.76 -18.01 12.33
N ASP A 126 -16.21 -18.62 11.24
CA ASP A 126 -15.48 -18.75 9.98
C ASP A 126 -14.94 -17.42 9.45
N LEU A 127 -15.80 -16.40 9.42
CA LEU A 127 -15.52 -15.05 8.94
C LEU A 127 -14.28 -14.42 9.60
N TYR A 128 -13.97 -14.82 10.82
CA TYR A 128 -12.79 -14.36 11.53
C TYR A 128 -11.63 -15.33 11.38
N ILE A 129 -11.79 -16.60 11.75
CA ILE A 129 -10.65 -17.50 11.93
C ILE A 129 -9.97 -17.91 10.62
N ASN A 130 -10.72 -17.95 9.51
CA ASN A 130 -10.17 -18.31 8.20
C ASN A 130 -9.67 -17.09 7.39
N ALA A 131 -9.92 -15.86 7.87
CA ALA A 131 -9.58 -14.61 7.19
C ALA A 131 -8.06 -14.37 7.03
N GLY A 132 -7.24 -15.17 7.71
CA GLY A 132 -5.79 -15.13 7.53
C GLY A 132 -5.34 -15.39 6.10
N SER A 133 -6.04 -16.29 5.38
CA SER A 133 -5.78 -16.56 3.96
C SER A 133 -5.94 -15.31 3.09
N ILE A 134 -7.09 -14.63 3.23
CA ILE A 134 -7.41 -13.38 2.51
C ILE A 134 -6.43 -12.26 2.90
N THR A 135 -6.05 -12.19 4.17
CA THR A 135 -5.09 -11.19 4.66
C THR A 135 -3.72 -11.37 4.01
N VAL A 136 -3.22 -12.60 3.90
CA VAL A 136 -1.94 -12.88 3.24
C VAL A 136 -2.05 -12.71 1.73
N SER A 137 -3.18 -13.07 1.10
CA SER A 137 -3.43 -12.76 -0.32
C SER A 137 -3.47 -11.25 -0.60
N PHE A 138 -3.94 -10.45 0.36
CA PHE A 138 -3.85 -9.00 0.27
C PHE A 138 -2.40 -8.51 0.34
N PHE A 139 -1.56 -9.08 1.21
CA PHE A 139 -0.12 -8.77 1.22
C PHE A 139 0.58 -9.20 -0.06
N GLU A 140 0.21 -10.36 -0.63
CA GLU A 140 0.69 -10.81 -1.93
C GLU A 140 0.31 -9.82 -3.04
N TRP A 141 -0.96 -9.38 -3.07
CA TRP A 141 -1.43 -8.38 -4.02
C TRP A 141 -0.67 -7.05 -3.87
N LEU A 142 -0.47 -6.57 -2.63
CA LEU A 142 0.34 -5.37 -2.37
C LEU A 142 1.80 -5.53 -2.81
N LYS A 143 2.41 -6.70 -2.57
CA LYS A 143 3.75 -7.00 -3.06
C LYS A 143 3.79 -6.95 -4.59
N ASN A 144 2.79 -7.54 -5.24
CA ASN A 144 2.70 -7.58 -6.69
C ASN A 144 2.53 -6.18 -7.30
N LEU A 145 1.84 -5.26 -6.60
CA LEU A 145 1.76 -3.85 -7.00
C LEU A 145 3.06 -3.08 -6.75
N ASN A 146 3.72 -3.33 -5.63
CA ASN A 146 4.92 -2.60 -5.21
C ASN A 146 6.18 -3.03 -5.95
N HIS A 147 6.18 -4.20 -6.60
CA HIS A 147 7.27 -4.74 -7.42
C HIS A 147 8.66 -4.79 -6.74
N VAL A 148 8.72 -4.69 -5.40
CA VAL A 148 9.94 -4.76 -4.60
C VAL A 148 9.72 -5.75 -3.46
N SER A 149 10.71 -6.60 -3.18
CA SER A 149 10.65 -7.45 -1.99
C SER A 149 10.78 -6.58 -0.74
N TYR A 150 9.87 -6.77 0.21
CA TYR A 150 9.88 -6.03 1.46
C TYR A 150 11.25 -6.13 2.17
N GLY A 151 11.80 -4.98 2.57
CA GLY A 151 13.08 -4.85 3.26
C GLY A 151 14.28 -4.48 2.37
N GLN A 152 14.22 -4.67 1.06
CA GLN A 152 15.40 -4.56 0.18
C GLN A 152 15.92 -3.12 -0.02
N ILE A 153 15.10 -2.09 0.25
CA ILE A 153 15.48 -0.67 0.10
C ILE A 153 15.92 -0.05 1.45
N LEU A 154 15.67 -0.73 2.56
CA LEU A 154 15.75 -0.17 3.92
C LEU A 154 16.99 -0.59 4.72
N GLU A 155 18.03 -1.12 4.06
CA GLU A 155 19.36 -1.29 4.67
C GLU A 155 19.99 0.08 4.97
N ARG A 156 19.54 0.73 6.04
CA ARG A 156 20.22 1.87 6.63
C ARG A 156 21.24 1.38 7.65
N ARG A 157 22.49 1.77 7.44
CA ARG A 157 23.58 1.63 8.43
C ARG A 157 23.15 2.32 9.73
N PHE A 158 22.96 1.55 10.79
CA PHE A 158 22.91 2.11 12.14
C PHE A 158 24.26 2.78 12.45
N GLY A 159 24.22 4.07 12.80
CA GLY A 159 25.40 4.79 13.26
C GLY A 159 25.92 4.19 14.56
N ARG A 160 27.25 4.05 14.67
CA ARG A 160 27.90 3.69 15.94
C ARG A 160 27.60 4.76 16.97
N VAL A 161 26.97 4.37 18.08
CA VAL A 161 26.88 5.23 19.27
C VAL A 161 28.25 5.20 19.92
N ASP A 162 29.11 6.18 19.61
CA ASP A 162 30.45 6.28 20.19
C ASP A 162 30.34 6.76 21.64
N GLY A 163 30.41 5.81 22.56
CA GLY A 163 30.56 6.03 23.99
C GLY A 163 31.53 5.01 24.59
N ARG A 164 32.12 5.32 25.75
CA ARG A 164 33.08 4.43 26.44
C ARG A 164 32.52 3.07 26.86
N ILE A 165 31.20 2.87 26.79
CA ILE A 165 30.52 1.61 27.12
C ILE A 165 30.01 0.99 25.81
N PRO A 166 30.49 -0.21 25.42
CA PRO A 166 30.03 -0.86 24.19
C PRO A 166 28.57 -1.32 24.36
N VAL A 167 27.65 -0.66 23.65
CA VAL A 167 26.26 -1.09 23.54
C VAL A 167 26.17 -2.07 22.38
N THR A 168 25.96 -3.35 22.68
CA THR A 168 25.74 -4.38 21.66
C THR A 168 24.27 -4.79 21.59
N PRO A 169 23.75 -5.06 20.38
CA PRO A 169 22.40 -5.57 20.17
C PRO A 169 22.23 -6.97 20.79
N SER A 170 21.05 -7.25 21.34
CA SER A 170 20.68 -8.59 21.82
C SER A 170 20.50 -9.56 20.65
N GLU A 171 20.58 -10.88 20.88
CA GLU A 171 20.45 -11.88 19.80
C GLU A 171 19.12 -11.74 19.01
N ALA A 172 18.02 -11.42 19.71
CA ALA A 172 16.72 -11.18 19.09
C ALA A 172 16.70 -9.91 18.23
N PHE A 173 17.39 -8.85 18.68
CA PHE A 173 17.48 -7.59 17.93
C PHE A 173 18.46 -7.69 16.76
N GLN A 174 19.54 -8.47 16.91
CA GLN A 174 20.49 -8.77 15.84
C GLN A 174 19.83 -9.42 14.63
N LYS A 175 18.84 -10.31 14.85
CA LYS A 175 18.05 -10.93 13.77
C LYS A 175 17.11 -9.97 13.04
N ARG A 176 16.85 -8.78 13.60
CA ARG A 176 15.93 -7.75 13.05
C ARG A 176 16.65 -6.47 12.62
N ILE A 177 17.97 -6.42 12.77
CA ILE A 177 18.78 -5.21 12.56
C ILE A 177 18.83 -4.80 11.09
N SER A 178 18.65 -5.75 10.16
CA SER A 178 18.56 -5.51 8.71
C SER A 178 17.20 -4.96 8.26
N GLY A 179 16.27 -4.72 9.19
CA GLY A 179 14.88 -4.41 8.88
C GLY A 179 14.01 -5.65 8.70
N ALA A 180 12.73 -5.44 8.42
CA ALA A 180 11.76 -6.52 8.26
C ALA A 180 11.88 -7.17 6.87
N SER A 181 12.09 -8.48 6.84
CA SER A 181 11.98 -9.27 5.61
C SER A 181 10.51 -9.48 5.22
N GLU A 182 10.26 -9.93 4.00
CA GLU A 182 8.91 -10.33 3.55
C GLU A 182 8.24 -11.32 4.50
N LYS A 183 8.98 -12.33 4.97
CA LYS A 183 8.48 -13.29 5.96
C LYS A 183 8.05 -12.60 7.26
N ASP A 184 8.84 -11.64 7.72
CA ASP A 184 8.55 -10.91 8.95
C ASP A 184 7.30 -10.04 8.79
N ILE A 185 7.11 -9.41 7.63
CA ILE A 185 5.93 -8.59 7.35
C ILE A 185 4.68 -9.47 7.26
N VAL A 186 4.74 -10.59 6.54
CA VAL A 186 3.60 -11.51 6.45
C VAL A 186 3.22 -12.04 7.83
N HIS A 187 4.21 -12.50 8.62
CA HIS A 187 3.94 -13.04 9.96
C HIS A 187 3.41 -11.97 10.92
N SER A 188 4.10 -10.83 11.05
CA SER A 188 3.72 -9.77 11.99
C SER A 188 2.46 -9.03 11.56
N GLY A 189 2.25 -8.82 10.26
CA GLY A 189 1.05 -8.21 9.72
C GLY A 189 -0.18 -9.10 9.90
N LEU A 190 -0.03 -10.41 9.68
CA LEU A 190 -1.09 -11.37 9.95
C LEU A 190 -1.42 -11.43 11.45
N ASP A 191 -0.42 -11.59 12.31
CA ASP A 191 -0.60 -11.63 13.77
C ASP A 191 -1.30 -10.37 14.29
N TYR A 192 -0.82 -9.19 13.86
CA TYR A 192 -1.45 -7.91 14.19
C TYR A 192 -2.91 -7.82 13.74
N THR A 193 -3.21 -8.25 12.51
CA THR A 193 -4.56 -8.17 11.94
C THR A 193 -5.53 -9.10 12.69
N MET A 194 -5.09 -10.32 12.97
CA MET A 194 -5.87 -11.32 13.70
C MET A 194 -6.09 -10.88 15.15
N GLU A 195 -5.05 -10.39 15.84
CA GLU A 195 -5.15 -9.91 17.22
C GLU A 195 -6.09 -8.69 17.32
N ARG A 196 -5.89 -7.69 16.44
CA ARG A 196 -6.73 -6.48 16.41
C ARG A 196 -8.20 -6.82 16.19
N SER A 197 -8.48 -7.72 15.25
CA SER A 197 -9.85 -8.12 14.91
C SER A 197 -10.48 -8.94 16.03
N ALA A 198 -9.74 -9.87 16.66
CA ALA A 198 -10.21 -10.59 17.86
C ALA A 198 -10.57 -9.63 18.99
N ARG A 199 -9.70 -8.67 19.31
CA ARG A 199 -9.97 -7.67 20.36
C ARG A 199 -11.22 -6.85 20.05
N ALA A 200 -11.45 -6.49 18.79
CA ALA A 200 -12.66 -5.78 18.36
C ALA A 200 -13.92 -6.65 18.52
N ILE A 201 -13.86 -7.93 18.14
CA ILE A 201 -14.96 -8.89 18.32
C ILE A 201 -15.26 -9.07 19.81
N MET A 202 -14.24 -9.31 20.64
CA MET A 202 -14.39 -9.45 22.09
C MET A 202 -14.98 -8.21 22.73
N LYS A 203 -14.52 -7.01 22.33
CA LYS A 203 -15.06 -5.74 22.83
C LYS A 203 -16.54 -5.59 22.47
N THR A 204 -16.92 -5.96 21.25
CA THR A 204 -18.31 -5.90 20.78
C THR A 204 -19.20 -6.92 21.51
N ALA A 205 -18.70 -8.14 21.70
CA ALA A 205 -19.40 -9.18 22.47
C ALA A 205 -19.58 -8.75 23.95
N ALA A 206 -18.57 -8.13 24.56
CA ALA A 206 -18.64 -7.61 25.92
C ALA A 206 -19.64 -6.44 26.04
N LEU A 207 -19.74 -5.57 25.03
CA LEU A 207 -20.74 -4.50 24.98
C LEU A 207 -22.17 -5.06 24.93
N LEU A 208 -22.41 -6.09 24.12
CA LEU A 208 -23.73 -6.74 24.02
C LEU A 208 -24.15 -7.45 25.32
N ALA A 209 -23.20 -7.96 26.09
CA ALA A 209 -23.46 -8.60 27.38
C ALA A 209 -23.68 -7.59 28.53
N GLY A 210 -23.31 -6.31 28.36
CA GLY A 210 -23.22 -5.32 29.44
C GLY A 210 -23.97 -4.01 29.24
N GLU A 211 -24.68 -3.77 28.14
CA GLU A 211 -25.30 -2.45 27.92
C GLU A 211 -26.61 -2.23 28.70
N VAL A 212 -26.56 -1.22 29.58
CA VAL A 212 -27.69 -0.37 29.95
C VAL A 212 -27.87 0.66 28.84
N ILE A 213 -29.01 0.62 28.16
CA ILE A 213 -29.36 1.58 27.09
C ILE A 213 -29.58 2.96 27.73
N HIS A 214 -28.60 3.86 27.60
CA HIS A 214 -28.79 5.28 27.92
C HIS A 214 -29.54 5.98 26.79
N ILE A 215 -30.87 6.04 26.91
CA ILE A 215 -31.72 6.86 26.03
C ILE A 215 -31.51 8.32 26.40
N VAL A 216 -30.60 9.01 25.71
CA VAL A 216 -30.49 10.47 25.81
C VAL A 216 -31.58 11.09 24.95
N LYS A 217 -32.59 11.68 25.60
CA LYS A 217 -33.65 12.41 24.91
C LYS A 217 -33.09 13.69 24.32
N CYS A 218 -32.90 13.73 22.99
CA CYS A 218 -32.51 14.95 22.30
C CYS A 218 -33.60 16.02 22.44
N VAL A 219 -33.22 17.24 22.81
CA VAL A 219 -34.12 18.39 22.84
C VAL A 219 -34.21 18.95 21.41
N PRO A 220 -35.42 19.13 20.85
CA PRO A 220 -35.57 19.71 19.51
C PRO A 220 -35.09 21.16 19.50
N VAL A 221 -34.40 21.54 18.43
CA VAL A 221 -33.80 22.87 18.27
C VAL A 221 -34.07 23.39 16.87
N GLU A 222 -34.44 24.67 16.78
CA GLU A 222 -34.68 25.32 15.49
C GLU A 222 -33.36 25.75 14.84
N VAL A 223 -33.23 25.49 13.55
CA VAL A 223 -32.03 25.81 12.76
C VAL A 223 -32.44 26.33 11.39
N LYS A 224 -31.57 27.17 10.78
CA LYS A 224 -31.78 27.70 9.42
C LYS A 224 -30.79 27.05 8.46
N ILE A 225 -31.26 26.62 7.29
CA ILE A 225 -30.37 26.05 6.27
C ILE A 225 -29.37 27.12 5.79
N PHE A 226 -28.10 26.74 5.71
CA PHE A 226 -27.02 27.62 5.26
C PHE A 226 -26.51 27.20 3.88
N ARG A 227 -26.17 28.16 3.03
CA ARG A 227 -25.66 27.89 1.68
C ARG A 227 -24.14 27.91 1.70
N THR A 228 -23.53 26.78 1.37
CA THR A 228 -22.07 26.63 1.26
C THR A 228 -21.64 26.60 -0.20
N THR A 229 -20.36 26.85 -0.47
CA THR A 229 -19.76 26.64 -1.80
C THR A 229 -19.29 25.20 -1.99
N GLU A 230 -19.01 24.51 -0.89
CA GLU A 230 -18.54 23.14 -0.85
C GLU A 230 -19.65 22.16 -0.45
N CYS A 231 -19.50 20.89 -0.85
CA CYS A 231 -20.42 19.83 -0.50
C CYS A 231 -19.98 19.09 0.76
N TYR A 232 -20.95 18.77 1.61
CA TYR A 232 -20.74 18.02 2.84
C TYR A 232 -21.71 16.83 2.85
N ASN A 233 -21.34 15.76 3.54
CA ASN A 233 -22.21 14.59 3.69
C ASN A 233 -23.45 14.93 4.56
N GLN A 234 -23.26 15.84 5.51
CA GLN A 234 -24.27 16.39 6.42
C GLN A 234 -24.88 17.70 5.87
N LEU A 235 -26.15 17.98 6.19
CA LEU A 235 -26.81 19.24 5.82
C LEU A 235 -26.27 20.41 6.67
N SER A 236 -25.74 21.45 6.02
CA SER A 236 -25.22 22.63 6.68
C SER A 236 -26.35 23.56 7.15
N VAL A 237 -26.32 23.90 8.43
CA VAL A 237 -27.30 24.77 9.09
C VAL A 237 -26.61 25.82 9.96
N VAL A 238 -27.29 26.92 10.21
CA VAL A 238 -26.86 27.97 11.14
C VAL A 238 -27.82 28.03 12.31
N ARG A 239 -27.22 28.13 13.49
CA ARG A 239 -27.90 28.35 14.77
C ARG A 239 -27.07 29.31 15.59
N ASP A 240 -27.69 30.32 16.18
CA ASP A 240 -27.02 31.30 17.04
C ASP A 240 -25.75 31.91 16.39
N ASN A 241 -25.84 32.20 15.09
CA ASN A 241 -24.75 32.70 14.24
C ASN A 241 -23.51 31.79 14.13
N GLN A 242 -23.64 30.51 14.48
CA GLN A 242 -22.64 29.47 14.32
C GLN A 242 -23.11 28.40 13.33
N THR A 243 -22.17 27.86 12.56
CA THR A 243 -22.44 26.80 11.59
C THR A 243 -22.41 25.43 12.25
N TYR A 244 -23.42 24.63 11.98
CA TYR A 244 -23.58 23.25 12.41
C TYR A 244 -23.93 22.36 11.21
N PHE A 245 -23.85 21.05 11.42
CA PHE A 245 -24.07 20.04 10.40
C PHE A 245 -25.06 18.98 10.91
N VAL A 246 -26.18 18.80 10.21
CA VAL A 246 -27.24 17.87 10.59
C VAL A 246 -26.98 16.50 9.97
N THR A 247 -26.98 15.44 10.78
CA THR A 247 -26.85 14.06 10.30
C THR A 247 -28.11 13.59 9.54
N PRO A 248 -27.97 12.79 8.46
CA PRO A 248 -29.09 12.45 7.57
C PRO A 248 -30.17 11.54 8.16
N GLN A 249 -29.85 10.72 9.16
CA GLN A 249 -30.82 9.78 9.75
C GLN A 249 -31.29 10.20 11.14
N THR A 250 -30.36 10.66 11.97
CA THR A 250 -30.64 10.97 13.39
C THR A 250 -30.95 12.45 13.64
N HIS A 251 -30.77 13.32 12.63
CA HIS A 251 -30.95 14.77 12.72
C HIS A 251 -30.22 15.42 13.90
N VAL A 252 -29.06 14.88 14.28
CA VAL A 252 -28.21 15.41 15.35
C VAL A 252 -27.30 16.49 14.78
N LEU A 253 -27.13 17.59 15.53
CA LEU A 253 -26.21 18.67 15.18
C LEU A 253 -24.78 18.31 15.54
N LEU A 254 -23.90 18.38 14.55
CA LEU A 254 -22.46 18.27 14.67
C LEU A 254 -21.81 19.63 14.45
N LYS A 255 -20.67 19.88 15.11
CA LYS A 255 -19.89 21.12 14.92
C LYS A 255 -19.01 21.10 13.67
N GLN A 256 -18.72 19.91 13.14
CA GLN A 256 -17.87 19.71 11.96
C GLN A 256 -18.56 18.74 11.01
N GLY A 257 -18.54 19.08 9.72
CA GLY A 257 -19.06 18.25 8.64
C GLY A 257 -17.94 17.54 7.90
N THR A 258 -18.27 16.42 7.28
CA THR A 258 -17.36 15.69 6.39
C THR A 258 -17.49 16.27 4.99
N GLN A 259 -16.47 17.02 4.55
CA GLN A 259 -16.42 17.56 3.19
C GLN A 259 -16.28 16.43 2.16
N ILE A 260 -17.04 16.50 1.08
CA ILE A 260 -17.05 15.53 -0.01
C ILE A 260 -16.99 16.24 -1.36
N SER A 261 -16.57 15.53 -2.40
CA SER A 261 -16.73 16.00 -3.77
C SER A 261 -18.22 16.11 -4.12
N CYS A 262 -18.60 17.17 -4.82
CA CYS A 262 -19.98 17.42 -5.20
C CYS A 262 -20.44 16.42 -6.28
N ASN A 263 -21.09 15.34 -5.86
CA ASN A 263 -21.65 14.34 -6.78
C ASN A 263 -23.04 14.74 -7.27
N LEU A 264 -23.18 15.05 -8.56
CA LEU A 264 -24.46 15.39 -9.19
C LEU A 264 -25.26 14.16 -9.65
N LEU A 265 -24.62 13.00 -9.84
CA LEU A 265 -25.26 11.78 -10.35
C LEU A 265 -26.05 11.05 -9.25
N ALA A 266 -25.55 11.06 -8.01
CA ALA A 266 -26.18 10.43 -6.86
C ALA A 266 -26.05 11.31 -5.60
N PRO A 267 -26.78 12.44 -5.52
CA PRO A 267 -26.70 13.34 -4.37
C PRO A 267 -27.40 12.74 -3.15
N THR A 268 -26.86 13.02 -1.96
CA THR A 268 -27.54 12.71 -0.70
C THR A 268 -28.87 13.47 -0.61
N MET A 269 -29.95 12.79 -0.25
CA MET A 269 -31.29 13.37 -0.12
C MET A 269 -31.74 13.41 1.34
N TYR A 270 -32.43 14.48 1.72
CA TYR A 270 -32.98 14.71 3.05
C TYR A 270 -34.50 14.89 2.96
N LEU A 271 -35.25 14.23 3.83
CA LEU A 271 -36.66 14.49 4.03
C LEU A 271 -36.80 15.58 5.10
N LEU A 272 -37.25 16.77 4.70
CA LEU A 272 -37.46 17.90 5.61
C LEU A 272 -38.94 18.30 5.56
N GLY A 273 -39.65 18.04 6.66
CA GLY A 273 -41.12 18.13 6.66
C GLY A 273 -41.72 17.10 5.70
N ASP A 274 -42.46 17.58 4.70
CA ASP A 274 -43.13 16.74 3.70
C ASP A 274 -42.41 16.73 2.32
N SER A 275 -41.26 17.41 2.21
CA SER A 275 -40.54 17.59 0.94
C SER A 275 -39.14 16.99 0.99
N TRP A 276 -38.70 16.46 -0.15
CA TRP A 276 -37.36 15.90 -0.30
C TRP A 276 -36.41 16.95 -0.87
N TYR A 277 -35.20 17.03 -0.32
CA TYR A 277 -34.17 17.95 -0.77
C TYR A 277 -32.91 17.17 -1.16
N LYS A 278 -32.39 17.40 -2.36
CA LYS A 278 -31.07 16.89 -2.78
C LYS A 278 -29.98 17.87 -2.38
N LEU A 279 -28.87 17.33 -1.86
CA LEU A 279 -27.67 18.11 -1.53
C LEU A 279 -26.74 18.18 -2.73
N ALA A 280 -26.64 19.39 -3.30
CA ALA A 280 -25.49 19.86 -4.07
C ALA A 280 -24.89 21.04 -3.27
N PRO A 281 -24.02 21.92 -3.81
CA PRO A 281 -23.56 23.11 -3.09
C PRO A 281 -24.71 23.94 -2.49
N ARG A 282 -25.91 23.82 -3.09
CA ARG A 282 -27.16 24.32 -2.52
C ARG A 282 -28.16 23.17 -2.41
N PRO A 283 -28.96 23.11 -1.33
CA PRO A 283 -30.09 22.20 -1.25
C PRO A 283 -31.18 22.62 -2.23
N VAL A 284 -31.68 21.66 -2.99
CA VAL A 284 -32.72 21.86 -4.02
C VAL A 284 -33.84 20.86 -3.77
N ASP A 285 -35.09 21.31 -3.84
CA ASP A 285 -36.27 20.44 -3.75
C ASP A 285 -36.27 19.39 -4.87
N THR A 286 -36.71 18.17 -4.56
CA THR A 286 -36.70 17.02 -5.46
C THR A 286 -37.84 16.05 -5.13
N LEU A 287 -38.13 15.16 -6.08
CA LEU A 287 -39.02 14.03 -5.85
C LEU A 287 -38.38 13.01 -4.87
N PRO A 288 -39.21 12.24 -4.13
CA PRO A 288 -38.73 11.17 -3.27
C PRO A 288 -37.85 10.15 -4.01
N PRO A 289 -36.85 9.57 -3.35
CA PRO A 289 -36.01 8.54 -3.96
C PRO A 289 -36.84 7.30 -4.32
N VAL A 290 -36.58 6.76 -5.52
CA VAL A 290 -37.27 5.56 -5.99
C VAL A 290 -36.77 4.36 -5.18
N THR A 291 -37.68 3.70 -4.45
CA THR A 291 -37.35 2.45 -3.75
C THR A 291 -37.20 1.34 -4.79
N MET A 292 -35.97 0.86 -4.99
CA MET A 292 -35.71 -0.29 -5.86
C MET A 292 -36.36 -1.53 -5.26
N LYS A 293 -37.40 -2.05 -5.91
CA LYS A 293 -37.95 -3.38 -5.60
C LYS A 293 -37.21 -4.41 -6.44
N PRO A 294 -36.84 -5.58 -5.87
CA PRO A 294 -36.24 -6.65 -6.66
C PRO A 294 -37.23 -7.07 -7.74
N LEU A 295 -36.89 -6.82 -9.00
CA LEU A 295 -37.61 -7.35 -10.14
C LEU A 295 -37.37 -8.86 -10.17
N THR A 296 -38.23 -9.63 -9.52
CA THR A 296 -38.24 -11.09 -9.59
C THR A 296 -38.69 -11.53 -10.99
N LYS A 297 -37.73 -11.51 -11.92
CA LYS A 297 -37.51 -12.42 -13.04
C LYS A 297 -36.20 -11.97 -13.71
N PRO A 298 -35.09 -12.71 -13.57
CA PRO A 298 -33.83 -12.33 -14.19
C PRO A 298 -33.89 -12.55 -15.70
N THR A 299 -34.27 -11.53 -16.46
CA THR A 299 -34.08 -11.50 -17.91
C THR A 299 -32.74 -10.83 -18.20
N TRP A 300 -31.64 -11.52 -17.91
CA TRP A 300 -30.32 -11.04 -18.32
C TRP A 300 -30.18 -11.27 -19.82
N LYS A 301 -30.24 -10.19 -20.61
CA LYS A 301 -29.81 -10.19 -22.01
C LYS A 301 -28.38 -9.65 -22.02
N TYR A 302 -27.42 -10.53 -22.29
CA TYR A 302 -26.03 -10.13 -22.47
C TYR A 302 -25.93 -9.16 -23.66
N ILE A 303 -25.57 -7.91 -23.37
CA ILE A 303 -25.21 -6.92 -24.38
C ILE A 303 -23.69 -6.86 -24.34
N SER A 304 -23.04 -7.23 -25.45
CA SER A 304 -21.60 -7.11 -25.60
C SER A 304 -21.16 -5.67 -25.29
N PRO A 305 -20.22 -5.45 -24.36
CA PRO A 305 -19.71 -4.13 -24.01
C PRO A 305 -18.70 -3.64 -25.06
N GLY A 306 -19.05 -3.71 -26.34
CA GLY A 306 -18.14 -3.41 -27.45
C GLY A 306 -17.71 -1.95 -27.54
N SER A 307 -18.42 -1.03 -26.87
CA SER A 307 -18.09 0.40 -26.88
C SER A 307 -17.88 1.00 -25.49
N LEU A 308 -17.91 0.21 -24.40
CA LEU A 308 -17.68 0.74 -23.04
C LEU A 308 -16.23 1.21 -22.85
N VAL A 309 -15.29 0.61 -23.60
CA VAL A 309 -13.89 1.03 -23.66
C VAL A 309 -13.71 2.36 -24.43
N THR A 310 -14.58 2.66 -25.39
CA THR A 310 -14.51 3.89 -26.21
C THR A 310 -15.43 5.02 -25.75
N SER A 311 -16.37 4.74 -24.85
CA SER A 311 -17.37 5.73 -24.39
C SER A 311 -16.97 6.53 -23.16
N GLY A 312 -15.73 6.37 -22.66
CA GLY A 312 -15.14 7.28 -21.67
C GLY A 312 -16.07 7.55 -20.49
N ILE A 313 -16.36 6.53 -19.67
CA ILE A 313 -17.16 6.69 -18.43
C ILE A 313 -16.51 7.73 -17.50
N TYR A 314 -15.20 7.87 -17.60
CA TYR A 314 -14.39 8.82 -16.86
C TYR A 314 -13.98 9.94 -17.81
N THR A 315 -14.13 11.17 -17.37
CA THR A 315 -13.57 12.32 -18.08
C THR A 315 -12.04 12.30 -17.99
N ASP A 316 -11.35 12.97 -18.91
CA ASP A 316 -9.89 13.11 -18.83
C ASP A 316 -9.45 13.69 -17.48
N GLN A 317 -10.29 14.55 -16.88
CA GLN A 317 -10.05 15.13 -15.56
C GLN A 317 -10.26 14.13 -14.40
N ASP A 318 -11.17 13.17 -14.54
CA ASP A 318 -11.32 12.06 -13.58
C ASP A 318 -10.10 11.13 -13.66
N LEU A 319 -9.59 10.88 -14.86
CA LEU A 319 -8.39 10.07 -15.09
C LEU A 319 -7.11 10.74 -14.59
N GLU A 320 -7.04 12.08 -14.66
CA GLU A 320 -5.91 12.86 -14.12
C GLU A 320 -5.92 12.93 -12.59
N THR A 321 -7.08 12.85 -11.94
CA THR A 321 -7.22 12.91 -10.47
C THR A 321 -7.18 11.53 -9.80
N LEU A 322 -7.47 10.45 -10.56
CA LEU A 322 -7.42 9.06 -10.10
C LEU A 322 -6.07 8.66 -9.45
N PRO A 323 -4.89 9.03 -9.98
CA PRO A 323 -3.61 8.67 -9.40
C PRO A 323 -3.39 9.27 -8.01
N ASP A 324 -3.94 10.47 -7.75
CA ASP A 324 -3.85 11.14 -6.46
C ASP A 324 -4.74 10.46 -5.39
N HIS A 325 -5.73 9.65 -5.80
CA HIS A 325 -6.57 8.84 -4.90
C HIS A 325 -6.12 7.39 -4.75
N ILE A 326 -5.46 6.82 -5.76
CA ILE A 326 -5.02 5.42 -5.74
C ILE A 326 -3.63 5.28 -5.08
N MET A 327 -2.75 6.27 -5.21
CA MET A 327 -1.37 6.18 -4.71
C MET A 327 -1.19 6.87 -3.36
N PHE A 328 -0.57 6.18 -2.40
CA PHE A 328 -0.20 6.78 -1.13
C PHE A 328 0.86 7.89 -1.36
N PRO A 329 0.75 9.06 -0.69
CA PRO A 329 1.68 10.18 -0.86
C PRO A 329 3.16 9.81 -0.65
N ALA A 330 3.43 8.77 0.15
CA ALA A 330 4.77 8.29 0.45
C ALA A 330 5.45 7.54 -0.73
N GLU A 331 4.68 6.96 -1.64
CA GLU A 331 5.19 6.09 -2.72
C GLU A 331 5.30 6.81 -4.07
N ARG A 332 4.61 7.96 -4.21
CA ARG A 332 4.67 8.85 -5.39
C ARG A 332 6.09 9.12 -5.89
N PRO A 333 7.10 9.43 -5.05
CA PRO A 333 8.45 9.74 -5.52
C PRO A 333 9.18 8.52 -6.09
N ALA A 334 8.88 7.32 -5.59
CA ALA A 334 9.56 6.09 -6.02
C ALA A 334 9.09 5.66 -7.41
N VAL A 335 7.78 5.76 -7.68
CA VAL A 335 7.19 5.46 -8.99
C VAL A 335 7.65 6.48 -10.04
N LEU A 336 7.64 7.78 -9.70
CA LEU A 336 8.13 8.83 -10.61
C LEU A 336 9.60 8.63 -10.99
N ASN A 337 10.45 8.23 -10.04
CA ASN A 337 11.85 7.96 -10.31
C ASN A 337 12.06 6.72 -11.18
N THR A 338 11.24 5.68 -11.04
CA THR A 338 11.32 4.48 -11.87
C THR A 338 10.89 4.76 -13.31
N VAL A 339 9.81 5.53 -13.50
CA VAL A 339 9.36 5.98 -14.83
C VAL A 339 10.42 6.87 -15.49
N ALA A 340 10.97 7.83 -14.75
CA ALA A 340 12.04 8.70 -15.26
C ALA A 340 13.29 7.90 -15.68
N ARG A 341 13.67 6.85 -14.92
CA ARG A 341 14.79 5.97 -15.30
C ARG A 341 14.52 5.18 -16.58
N GLY A 342 13.28 4.73 -16.79
CA GLY A 342 12.87 4.07 -18.03
C GLY A 342 12.94 4.99 -19.25
N VAL A 343 12.46 6.23 -19.12
CA VAL A 343 12.53 7.25 -20.19
C VAL A 343 13.98 7.63 -20.53
N MET A 344 14.89 7.55 -19.57
CA MET A 344 16.32 7.79 -19.78
C MET A 344 17.07 6.60 -20.39
N GLY A 345 16.37 5.56 -20.87
CA GLY A 345 16.98 4.39 -21.51
C GLY A 345 17.81 3.53 -20.55
N ARG A 346 17.63 3.68 -19.24
CA ARG A 346 18.29 2.82 -18.26
C ARG A 346 17.48 1.53 -18.09
N PRO A 347 18.13 0.36 -17.93
CA PRO A 347 17.43 -0.90 -17.79
C PRO A 347 16.54 -0.87 -16.54
N THR A 348 15.24 -0.96 -16.77
CA THR A 348 14.19 -1.11 -15.76
C THR A 348 13.94 -2.61 -15.57
N ILE A 349 14.81 -3.28 -14.82
CA ILE A 349 14.62 -4.72 -14.55
C ILE A 349 13.48 -4.87 -13.56
N ILE A 350 12.34 -5.37 -14.04
CA ILE A 350 11.19 -5.81 -13.26
C ILE A 350 11.10 -7.32 -13.46
N HIS A 351 11.28 -8.13 -12.40
CA HIS A 351 10.96 -9.55 -12.46
C HIS A 351 9.44 -9.71 -12.40
N GLY A 352 8.81 -9.73 -13.59
CA GLY A 352 7.38 -10.02 -13.75
C GLY A 352 6.70 -9.41 -14.98
N GLY A 353 7.34 -8.48 -15.70
CA GLY A 353 6.78 -7.90 -16.93
C GLY A 353 7.31 -6.50 -17.18
N SER A 354 7.56 -6.17 -18.44
CA SER A 354 8.07 -4.85 -18.84
C SER A 354 6.95 -3.81 -18.83
N ILE A 355 7.20 -2.63 -18.24
CA ILE A 355 6.36 -1.42 -18.38
C ILE A 355 6.19 -1.03 -19.86
N ALA A 356 7.07 -1.50 -20.75
CA ALA A 356 6.93 -1.32 -22.20
C ALA A 356 5.60 -1.87 -22.76
N ASN A 357 4.92 -2.80 -22.08
CA ASN A 357 3.62 -3.31 -22.54
C ASN A 357 2.45 -2.38 -22.18
N LEU A 358 2.65 -1.41 -21.28
CA LEU A 358 1.65 -0.41 -20.87
C LEU A 358 1.80 0.92 -21.62
N LEU A 359 2.95 1.12 -22.26
CA LEU A 359 3.26 2.29 -23.06
C LEU A 359 3.65 1.79 -24.44
N ASP A 360 2.68 1.80 -25.36
CA ASP A 360 2.90 1.43 -26.75
C ASP A 360 4.11 2.20 -27.31
N GLU A 361 4.95 1.50 -28.08
CA GLU A 361 6.20 2.00 -28.66
C GLU A 361 5.93 3.29 -29.45
N THR A 362 4.76 3.38 -30.08
CA THR A 362 4.29 4.58 -30.81
C THR A 362 3.99 5.79 -29.91
N SER A 363 3.58 5.55 -28.65
CA SER A 363 3.31 6.61 -27.67
C SER A 363 4.61 7.12 -27.07
N ILE A 364 5.57 6.23 -26.83
CA ILE A 364 6.92 6.61 -26.39
C ILE A 364 7.63 7.40 -27.49
N GLU A 365 7.50 7.00 -28.76
CA GLU A 365 8.12 7.69 -29.89
C GLU A 365 7.52 9.09 -30.09
N LYS A 366 6.20 9.26 -29.96
CA LYS A 366 5.54 10.59 -30.01
C LYS A 366 5.92 11.49 -28.83
N ILE A 367 6.05 10.94 -27.62
CA ILE A 367 6.49 11.69 -26.44
C ILE A 367 7.97 12.06 -26.59
N ALA A 368 8.80 11.15 -27.07
CA ALA A 368 10.22 11.38 -27.30
C ALA A 368 10.44 12.46 -28.38
N ILE A 369 9.77 12.37 -29.54
CA ILE A 369 9.90 13.36 -30.61
C ILE A 369 9.40 14.73 -30.16
N SER A 370 8.23 14.82 -29.54
CA SER A 370 7.66 16.12 -29.10
C SER A 370 8.44 16.77 -27.96
N THR A 371 9.02 15.98 -27.06
CA THR A 371 9.89 16.48 -25.99
C THR A 371 11.27 16.83 -26.53
N TRP A 372 11.79 16.06 -27.49
CA TRP A 372 13.07 16.29 -28.16
C TRP A 372 13.04 17.56 -29.00
N GLU A 373 11.99 17.81 -29.79
CA GLU A 373 11.87 19.08 -30.54
C GLU A 373 11.78 20.29 -29.61
N LYS A 374 11.02 20.21 -28.51
CA LYS A 374 10.93 21.31 -27.53
C LYS A 374 12.26 21.54 -26.81
N PHE A 375 12.96 20.46 -26.45
CA PHE A 375 14.27 20.55 -25.80
C PHE A 375 15.33 21.07 -26.76
N TRP A 376 15.34 20.58 -28.01
CA TRP A 376 16.31 20.98 -29.03
C TRP A 376 16.13 22.43 -29.48
N ASN A 377 14.89 22.91 -29.62
CA ASN A 377 14.61 24.32 -29.91
C ASN A 377 15.05 25.24 -28.76
N LYS A 378 14.90 24.82 -27.50
CA LYS A 378 15.44 25.56 -26.35
C LYS A 378 16.97 25.48 -26.27
N PHE A 379 17.56 24.34 -26.62
CA PHE A 379 19.00 24.14 -26.64
C PHE A 379 19.68 24.96 -27.74
N LEU A 380 19.10 25.03 -28.95
CA LEU A 380 19.58 25.90 -30.03
C LEU A 380 19.46 27.38 -29.66
N SER A 381 18.38 27.77 -28.97
CA SER A 381 18.23 29.13 -28.45
C SER A 381 19.30 29.46 -27.41
N PHE A 382 19.59 28.53 -26.48
CA PHE A 382 20.68 28.65 -25.51
C PHE A 382 22.05 28.67 -26.19
N GLY A 383 22.25 27.85 -27.22
CA GLY A 383 23.46 27.80 -28.05
C GLY A 383 23.75 29.14 -28.72
N ASN A 384 22.76 29.74 -29.39
CA ASN A 384 22.90 31.05 -30.02
C ASN A 384 23.21 32.16 -29.01
N LEU A 385 22.58 32.11 -27.83
CA LEU A 385 22.80 33.09 -26.76
C LEU A 385 24.21 32.94 -26.15
N SER A 386 24.65 31.70 -25.91
CA SER A 386 25.99 31.40 -25.39
C SER A 386 27.10 31.74 -26.39
N ALA A 387 26.90 31.48 -27.68
CA ALA A 387 27.83 31.86 -28.74
C ALA A 387 27.95 33.39 -28.84
N GLY A 388 26.85 34.12 -28.70
CA GLY A 388 26.85 35.59 -28.65
C GLY A 388 27.64 36.14 -27.46
N CYS A 389 27.44 35.57 -26.26
CA CYS A 389 28.20 35.95 -25.07
C CYS A 389 29.71 35.65 -25.20
N ILE A 390 30.07 34.49 -25.78
CA ILE A 390 31.47 34.13 -26.03
C ILE A 390 32.10 35.07 -27.08
N ALA A 391 31.38 35.43 -28.13
CA ALA A 391 31.87 36.38 -29.14
C ALA A 391 32.14 37.77 -28.54
N ILE A 392 31.22 38.27 -27.69
CA ILE A 392 31.41 39.53 -26.96
C ILE A 392 32.61 39.44 -26.01
N TYR A 393 32.73 38.34 -25.25
CA TYR A 393 33.87 38.12 -24.37
C TYR A 393 35.21 38.08 -25.12
N LEU A 394 35.26 37.42 -26.27
CA LEU A 394 36.45 37.39 -27.13
C LEU A 394 36.78 38.76 -27.71
N LEU A 395 35.78 39.54 -28.14
CA LEU A 395 35.99 40.92 -28.59
C LEU A 395 36.58 41.81 -27.48
N VAL A 396 36.08 41.69 -26.25
CA VAL A 396 36.62 42.42 -25.09
C VAL A 396 38.05 41.97 -24.77
N LYS A 397 38.34 40.66 -24.86
CA LYS A 397 39.69 40.12 -24.68
C LYS A 397 40.68 40.61 -25.75
N VAL A 398 40.25 40.66 -27.01
CA VAL A 398 41.08 41.17 -28.11
C VAL A 398 41.31 42.68 -27.96
N ALA A 399 40.28 43.45 -27.64
CA ALA A 399 40.42 44.88 -27.39
C ALA A 399 41.38 45.18 -26.22
N LYS A 400 41.27 44.40 -25.13
CA LYS A 400 42.21 44.49 -24.01
C LYS A 400 43.64 44.13 -24.42
N LEU A 401 43.83 43.07 -25.20
CA LEU A 401 45.15 42.67 -25.68
C LEU A 401 45.78 43.76 -26.56
N VAL A 402 45.03 44.37 -27.47
CA VAL A 402 45.52 45.46 -28.32
C VAL A 402 45.90 46.67 -27.47
N LEU A 403 45.07 47.04 -26.48
CA LEU A 403 45.37 48.15 -25.57
C LEU A 403 46.64 47.87 -24.76
N ASP A 404 46.76 46.66 -24.20
CA ASP A 404 47.95 46.24 -23.46
C ASP A 404 49.19 46.28 -24.36
N THR A 405 49.13 45.75 -25.59
CA THR A 405 50.25 45.81 -26.55
C THR A 405 50.64 47.24 -26.92
N ILE A 406 49.69 48.16 -27.06
CA ILE A 406 49.99 49.58 -27.33
C ILE A 406 50.66 50.22 -26.11
N VAL A 407 50.15 50.01 -24.90
CA VAL A 407 50.72 50.57 -23.67
C VAL A 407 52.12 50.03 -23.41
N HIS A 408 52.33 48.72 -23.54
CA HIS A 408 53.63 48.08 -23.35
C HIS A 408 54.60 48.45 -24.47
N GLY A 409 54.13 48.56 -25.72
CA GLY A 409 54.92 49.03 -26.85
C GLY A 409 55.38 50.47 -26.68
N TYR A 410 54.50 51.35 -26.19
CA TYR A 410 54.85 52.73 -25.86
C TYR A 410 55.87 52.79 -24.72
N ALA A 411 55.65 52.05 -23.62
CA ALA A 411 56.59 51.98 -22.50
C ALA A 411 57.99 51.49 -22.94
N LEU A 412 58.07 50.42 -23.74
CA LEU A 412 59.35 49.93 -24.25
C LEU A 412 60.03 50.90 -25.22
N HIS A 413 59.25 51.57 -26.08
CA HIS A 413 59.77 52.56 -27.02
C HIS A 413 60.41 53.74 -26.28
N THR A 414 59.81 54.19 -25.18
CA THR A 414 60.38 55.29 -24.37
C THR A 414 61.70 54.93 -23.68
N VAL A 415 61.96 53.65 -23.39
CA VAL A 415 63.15 53.19 -22.65
C VAL A 415 64.28 52.75 -23.59
N TYR A 416 63.98 52.05 -24.69
CA TYR A 416 64.97 51.38 -25.54
C TYR A 416 65.02 51.88 -27.00
N GLY A 417 64.18 52.84 -27.39
CA GLY A 417 64.11 53.35 -28.77
C GLY A 417 63.69 52.27 -29.80
N TRP A 418 63.90 52.54 -31.09
CA TRP A 418 63.62 51.58 -32.17
C TRP A 418 64.64 50.43 -32.13
N SER A 419 64.33 49.38 -31.40
CA SER A 419 65.17 48.18 -31.26
C SER A 419 64.35 46.89 -31.40
N LEU A 420 65.04 45.76 -31.63
CA LEU A 420 64.43 44.42 -31.74
C LEU A 420 63.60 44.00 -30.51
N TYR A 421 63.80 44.67 -29.36
CA TYR A 421 63.06 44.43 -28.12
C TYR A 421 61.58 44.83 -28.19
N LEU A 422 61.16 45.62 -29.19
CA LEU A 422 59.75 46.00 -29.40
C LEU A 422 58.86 44.79 -29.74
N PHE A 423 59.42 43.73 -30.33
CA PHE A 423 58.69 42.48 -30.58
C PHE A 423 58.22 41.79 -29.30
N GLY A 424 58.84 42.10 -28.16
CA GLY A 424 58.43 41.60 -26.84
C GLY A 424 57.02 42.04 -26.42
N ALA A 425 56.51 43.17 -26.94
CA ALA A 425 55.18 43.72 -26.61
C ALA A 425 54.01 42.86 -27.13
N ILE A 426 54.26 41.98 -28.09
CA ILE A 426 53.23 41.12 -28.71
C ILE A 426 52.96 39.87 -27.86
N TRP A 427 53.91 39.45 -27.03
CA TRP A 427 53.75 38.32 -26.11
C TRP A 427 53.83 38.81 -24.66
N GLY A 428 52.66 39.03 -24.04
CA GLY A 428 52.54 39.53 -22.67
C GLY A 428 53.20 38.67 -21.57
N PHE A 429 53.76 37.50 -21.89
CA PHE A 429 54.54 36.66 -20.96
C PHE A 429 56.06 36.89 -21.02
N SER A 430 56.57 37.56 -22.06
CA SER A 430 58.02 37.72 -22.28
C SER A 430 58.63 38.90 -21.53
N HIS A 431 57.81 39.87 -21.11
CA HIS A 431 58.29 41.10 -20.47
C HIS A 431 58.93 40.87 -19.10
N VAL A 432 58.40 39.95 -18.31
CA VAL A 432 58.98 39.63 -16.99
C VAL A 432 60.34 38.94 -17.19
N ALA A 433 60.49 38.05 -18.17
CA ALA A 433 61.76 37.38 -18.43
C ALA A 433 62.85 38.34 -18.94
N VAL A 434 62.52 39.29 -19.84
CA VAL A 434 63.52 40.22 -20.40
C VAL A 434 63.97 41.27 -19.37
N ILE A 435 63.06 41.77 -18.52
CA ILE A 435 63.43 42.72 -17.46
C ILE A 435 64.27 42.05 -16.37
N THR A 436 63.97 40.79 -16.03
CA THR A 436 64.68 40.07 -14.95
C THR A 436 66.06 39.55 -15.38
N PHE A 437 66.23 39.15 -16.65
CA PHE A 437 67.55 38.73 -17.18
C PHE A 437 68.45 39.89 -17.63
N GLY A 438 67.91 41.10 -17.82
CA GLY A 438 68.68 42.30 -18.16
C GLY A 438 69.44 42.93 -16.98
N THR A 439 69.08 42.59 -15.75
CA THR A 439 69.62 43.22 -14.52
C THR A 439 70.71 42.41 -13.82
N GLU A 440 71.13 41.25 -14.34
CA GLU A 440 72.14 40.39 -13.71
C GLU A 440 73.58 40.51 -14.30
N LYS A 441 73.83 41.47 -15.19
CA LYS A 441 75.18 41.77 -15.72
C LYS A 441 75.53 43.26 -15.66
N ALA A 442 75.44 43.88 -14.49
CA ALA A 442 76.20 45.10 -14.17
C ALA A 442 76.08 45.43 -12.68
N CYS A 443 77.04 44.97 -11.87
CA CYS A 443 77.75 45.78 -10.87
C CYS A 443 78.58 44.89 -9.94
N THR A 444 79.83 44.66 -10.35
CA THR A 444 80.95 44.47 -9.44
C THR A 444 81.31 45.83 -8.80
N VAL A 445 81.49 45.75 -7.49
CA VAL A 445 81.82 46.71 -6.42
C VAL A 445 82.76 47.90 -6.77
N ARG A 446 82.40 49.08 -6.26
CA ARG A 446 83.27 49.81 -5.31
C ARG A 446 82.47 50.34 -4.13
#